data_AF-A0A2G6ID14-F1
#
_entry.id   AF-A0A2G6ID14-F1
#
_cell.length_a   1.000
_cell.length_b   1.000
_cell.length_c   1.000
_cell.angle_alpha   90.00
_cell.angle_beta   90.00
_cell.angle_gamma   90.00
#
_symmetry.space_group_name_H-M   'P 1'
#
loop_
_entity.id
_entity.type
_entity.pdbx_description
1 polymer ?
#
loop_
_entity_poly.entity_id
_entity_poly.type
_entity_poly.pdbx_seq_one_letter_code
_entity_poly.pdbx_strand_id
1 'polypeptide(L)' 'LIGKLIVHGRDRAEALSRLHRALGELIVDGVDTTVPLFHALLQETDIHTGEYNIHWLERWLDENMG' A
#
# COMPACT_ATOMS: atom_id res chain seq x y z
N LEU A 1 -6.09 9.30 12.05
CA LEU A 1 -5.97 9.42 10.57
C LEU A 1 -5.22 10.70 10.27
N ILE A 2 -4.00 10.63 9.70
CA ILE A 2 -3.17 11.80 9.39
C ILE A 2 -3.60 12.45 8.06
N GLY A 3 -4.02 11.64 7.08
CA GLY A 3 -4.50 12.10 5.77
C GLY A 3 -4.91 10.96 4.85
N LYS A 4 -5.25 11.28 3.59
CA LYS A 4 -5.52 10.31 2.52
C LYS A 4 -4.62 10.60 1.33
N LEU A 5 -3.82 9.62 0.90
CA LEU A 5 -3.03 9.68 -0.33
C LEU A 5 -3.82 9.00 -1.45
N ILE A 6 -4.21 9.76 -2.47
CA ILE A 6 -5.00 9.26 -3.60
C ILE A 6 -4.19 9.51 -4.88
N VAL A 7 -4.04 8.48 -5.70
CA VAL A 7 -3.39 8.58 -7.02
C VAL A 7 -4.36 8.16 -8.11
N HIS A 8 -4.13 8.68 -9.32
CA HIS A 8 -4.87 8.29 -10.51
C HIS A 8 -3.88 7.94 -11.62
N GLY A 9 -4.22 6.94 -12.42
CA GLY A 9 -3.49 6.53 -13.63
C GLY A 9 -4.49 6.12 -14.70
N ARG A 10 -4.04 5.92 -15.94
CA ARG A 10 -4.92 5.45 -17.03
C ARG A 10 -5.33 3.98 -16.84
N ASP A 11 -4.47 3.22 -16.19
CA ASP A 11 -4.67 1.83 -15.83
C ASP A 11 -4.14 1.54 -14.42
N ARG A 12 -4.40 0.33 -13.95
CA ARG A 12 -4.07 -0.13 -12.61
C ARG A 12 -2.56 -0.12 -12.35
N ALA A 13 -1.76 -0.56 -13.31
CA ALA A 13 -0.31 -0.61 -13.17
C ALA A 13 0.27 0.82 -13.09
N GLU A 14 -0.25 1.75 -13.90
CA GLU A 14 0.13 3.16 -13.81
C GLU A 14 -0.24 3.77 -12.46
N ALA A 15 -1.44 3.49 -11.95
CA ALA A 15 -1.89 3.99 -10.65
C ALA A 15 -1.00 3.45 -9.52
N LEU A 16 -0.69 2.14 -9.51
CA LEU A 16 0.21 1.55 -8.51
C LEU A 16 1.63 2.10 -8.59
N SER A 17 2.17 2.31 -9.80
CA SER A 17 3.49 2.93 -9.99
C SER A 17 3.54 4.35 -9.42
N ARG A 18 2.48 5.14 -9.67
CA ARG A 18 2.34 6.48 -9.07
C ARG A 18 2.20 6.42 -7.54
N LEU A 19 1.47 5.43 -7.00
CA LEU A 19 1.35 5.23 -5.55
C LEU A 19 2.70 4.91 -4.93
N HIS A 20 3.47 4.01 -5.54
CA HIS A 20 4.80 3.63 -5.08
C HIS A 20 5.74 4.85 -5.01
N ARG A 21 5.76 5.67 -6.06
CA ARG A 21 6.53 6.92 -6.08
C ARG A 21 6.07 7.88 -4.98
N ALA A 22 4.75 8.10 -4.87
CA ALA A 22 4.19 9.04 -3.90
C ALA A 22 4.44 8.63 -2.45
N LEU A 23 4.44 7.33 -2.14
CA LEU A 23 4.83 6.82 -0.83
C LEU A 23 6.32 7.03 -0.55
N GLY A 24 7.19 6.86 -1.55
CA GLY A 24 8.62 7.12 -1.41
C GLY A 24 8.98 8.59 -1.20
N GLU A 25 8.12 9.51 -1.63
CA GLU A 25 8.25 10.96 -1.41
C GLU A 25 7.54 11.43 -0.13
N LEU A 26 6.76 10.56 0.53
CA LEU A 26 5.98 10.91 1.71
C LEU A 26 6.89 10.93 2.96
N ILE A 27 7.21 12.13 3.42
CA ILE A 27 7.97 12.35 4.65
C ILE A 27 6.98 12.67 5.77
N VAL A 28 6.98 11.82 6.80
CA VAL A 28 6.22 12.04 8.04
C VAL A 28 7.18 11.87 9.19
N ASP A 29 7.25 12.87 10.05
CA ASP A 29 8.17 12.92 11.19
C ASP A 29 7.40 13.04 12.52
N GLY A 30 7.99 12.51 13.59
CA GLY A 30 7.50 12.64 14.96
C GLY A 30 6.34 11.71 15.35
N VAL A 31 5.90 10.80 14.48
CA VAL A 31 4.84 9.81 14.76
C VAL A 31 5.06 8.50 14.01
N ASP A 32 4.59 7.39 14.58
CA ASP A 32 4.51 6.11 13.88
C ASP A 32 3.53 6.20 12.70
N THR A 33 3.88 5.53 11.60
CA THR A 33 3.08 5.60 10.37
C THR A 33 2.84 4.23 9.77
N THR A 34 1.75 4.14 9.00
CA THR A 34 1.42 2.95 8.20
C THR A 34 2.13 2.93 6.85
N VAL A 35 3.09 3.84 6.59
CA VAL A 35 3.84 3.90 5.32
C VAL A 35 4.59 2.59 5.03
N PRO A 36 5.29 1.95 6.00
CA PRO A 36 5.95 0.67 5.76
C PRO A 36 4.98 -0.44 5.34
N LEU A 37 3.80 -0.49 5.96
CA LEU A 37 2.74 -1.43 5.60
C LEU A 37 2.32 -1.24 4.14
N PHE A 38 2.02 -0.01 3.70
CA PHE A 38 1.64 0.24 2.31
C PHE A 38 2.75 -0.08 1.30
N HIS A 39 4.03 0.10 1.66
CA HIS A 39 5.14 -0.34 0.83
C HIS A 39 5.19 -1.86 0.66
N ALA A 40 4.97 -2.61 1.75
CA ALA A 40 4.95 -4.06 1.72
C ALA A 40 3.77 -4.59 0.90
N LEU A 41 2.56 -4.06 1.12
CA LEU A 41 1.38 -4.41 0.34
C LEU A 41 1.56 -4.15 -1.17
N LEU A 42 2.27 -3.09 -1.55
CA LEU A 42 2.58 -2.80 -2.95
C LEU A 42 3.51 -3.83 -3.62
N GLN A 43 4.20 -4.69 -2.87
CA GLN A 43 5.00 -5.78 -3.44
C GLN A 43 4.18 -7.05 -3.68
N GLU A 44 2.96 -7.13 -3.14
CA GLU A 44 2.15 -8.34 -3.18
C GLU A 44 1.48 -8.54 -4.53
N THR A 45 1.59 -9.76 -5.07
CA THR A 45 1.00 -10.10 -6.38
C THR A 45 -0.52 -9.94 -6.36
N ASP A 46 -1.18 -10.28 -5.26
CA ASP A 46 -2.62 -10.11 -5.07
C ASP A 46 -3.03 -8.63 -5.16
N ILE A 47 -2.16 -7.73 -4.70
CA ILE A 47 -2.33 -6.28 -4.85
C ILE A 47 -2.01 -5.83 -6.27
N HIS A 48 -1.33 -6.58 -7.12
CA HIS A 48 -1.15 -6.26 -8.55
C HIS A 48 -2.28 -6.82 -9.43
N THR A 49 -2.77 -8.02 -9.12
CA THR A 49 -3.83 -8.72 -9.87
C THR A 49 -5.23 -8.28 -9.45
N GLY A 50 -5.38 -7.79 -8.22
CA GLY A 50 -6.69 -7.50 -7.62
C GLY A 50 -7.39 -8.72 -7.03
N GLU A 51 -6.68 -9.85 -6.88
CA GLU A 51 -7.22 -11.09 -6.35
C GLU A 51 -7.15 -11.14 -4.81
N TYR A 52 -7.94 -10.30 -4.15
CA TYR A 52 -8.05 -10.30 -2.69
C TYR A 52 -9.50 -10.20 -2.22
N ASN A 53 -9.72 -10.57 -0.96
CA ASN A 53 -11.02 -10.48 -0.30
C ASN A 53 -10.92 -9.72 1.02
N ILE A 54 -12.05 -9.56 1.72
CA ILE A 54 -12.11 -8.79 2.96
C ILE A 54 -11.22 -9.36 4.10
N HIS A 55 -10.89 -10.65 4.06
CA HIS A 55 -10.05 -11.34 5.05
C HIS A 55 -8.61 -11.54 4.58
N TRP A 56 -8.25 -11.02 3.41
CA TRP A 56 -6.91 -11.18 2.86
C TRP A 56 -5.88 -10.43 3.70
N LEU A 57 -6.17 -9.18 4.06
CA LEU A 57 -5.23 -8.35 4.81
C LEU A 57 -4.95 -8.91 6.20
N GLU A 58 -5.96 -9.42 6.89
CA GLU A 58 -5.81 -10.05 8.22
C GLU A 58 -4.85 -11.25 8.14
N ARG A 59 -5.06 -12.14 7.17
CA ARG A 59 -4.19 -13.30 6.94
C ARG A 59 -2.77 -12.91 6.55
N TRP A 60 -2.64 -11.94 5.64
CA TRP A 60 -1.33 -11.46 5.21
C TRP A 60 -0.54 -10.83 6.36
N LEU A 61 -1.20 -10.08 7.26
CA LEU A 61 -0.57 -9.49 8.44
C LEU A 61 -0.04 -10.57 9.40
N ASP A 62 -0.83 -11.60 9.68
CA ASP A 62 -0.42 -12.72 10.53
C ASP A 62 0.80 -13.48 9.97
N GLU A 63 0.90 -13.60 8.64
CA GLU A 63 1.97 -14.33 7.97
C GLU A 63 3.26 -13.50 7.79
N ASN A 64 3.15 -12.18 7.61
CA ASN A 64 4.28 -11.32 7.17
C ASN A 64 4.73 -10.29 8.22
N MET A 65 3.86 -9.93 9.16
CA MET A 65 4.14 -8.89 10.17
C MET A 65 3.76 -9.32 11.60
N GLY A 66 3.43 -10.61 11.80
CA GLY A 66 3.15 -11.25 13.09
C GLY A 66 4.40 -11.68 13.85
#